data_AF-A0A183BQA0-F1
#
_entry.id   AF-A0A183BQA0-F1
#
_cell.length_a   1.000
_cell.length_b   1.000
_cell.length_c   1.000
_cell.angle_alpha   90.00
_cell.angle_beta   90.00
_cell.angle_gamma   90.00
#
_symmetry.space_group_name_H-M   'P 1'
#
loop_
_entity.id
_entity.type
_entity.pdbx_description
1 polymer ?
#
loop_
_entity_poly.entity_id
_entity_poly.type
_entity_poly.pdbx_seq_one_letter_code
_entity_poly.pdbx_strand_id
1 'polypeptide(L)'
;MSVDLCNIEALVILDPWSNIIRGVHCALGSSTLISLVVLIRQFHRSRLTFHGNLMLLIVSVLCLYTLYNISLIGMAGRTLALYFFWPVAQFLSTTGTSNSDNLTTTTPPASQSEGGAGEYRCDALLVPVWLSVLLRLPTYQHALTYPLLHFAIMAERARATLHARTYEREGTRFGTTACTIIWALCATFSVWMVLSTLADDAFSQPQLNYSMISRYNTDFVITLNHVLLGVVVLTAFADMAIMWQNAKMYTKRKKLEDSDHAQYSLSRAYQLNENMVSLQLFLPLDLAFVVTFSIYLFFSAFLRTQYNQIGMLFLPLYELNTCVKVFQQAEYELQTIRLYIQFKCWEPLVEQAEEGQWRWPIGPGP
;
A
#
# COMPACT_ATOMS: atom_id res chain seq x y z
N MET A 1 9.85 17.64 -31.05
CA MET A 1 9.76 16.80 -29.83
C MET A 1 9.28 17.56 -28.61
N SER A 2 9.89 18.68 -28.19
CA SER A 2 9.42 19.43 -26.99
C SER A 2 7.99 19.99 -27.13
N VAL A 3 7.64 20.52 -28.30
CA VAL A 3 6.30 21.05 -28.59
C VAL A 3 5.22 19.96 -28.58
N ASP A 4 5.56 18.74 -29.00
CA ASP A 4 4.62 17.62 -29.06
C ASP A 4 4.29 17.07 -27.65
N LEU A 5 5.27 17.06 -26.74
CA LEU A 5 5.12 16.59 -25.35
C LEU A 5 4.14 17.47 -24.55
N CYS A 6 4.22 18.79 -24.72
CA CYS A 6 3.35 19.72 -24.00
C CYS A 6 1.88 19.62 -24.45
N ASN A 7 1.64 19.39 -25.75
CA ASN A 7 0.30 19.15 -26.27
C ASN A 7 -0.30 17.84 -25.73
N ILE A 8 0.51 16.79 -25.61
CA ILE A 8 0.08 15.52 -25.01
C ILE A 8 -0.24 15.70 -23.53
N GLU A 9 0.55 16.50 -22.80
CA GLU A 9 0.29 16.78 -21.38
C GLU A 9 -1.01 17.52 -21.16
N ALA A 10 -1.23 18.58 -21.92
CA ALA A 10 -2.50 19.30 -21.90
C ALA A 10 -3.66 18.34 -22.18
N LEU A 11 -3.51 17.42 -23.15
CA LEU A 11 -4.53 16.41 -23.45
C LEU A 11 -4.81 15.47 -22.27
N VAL A 12 -3.77 14.97 -21.59
CA VAL A 12 -3.91 14.05 -20.44
C VAL A 12 -4.46 14.76 -19.20
N ILE A 13 -4.08 16.01 -18.98
CA ILE A 13 -4.62 16.82 -17.87
C ILE A 13 -6.06 17.22 -18.16
N LEU A 14 -6.42 17.50 -19.41
CA LEU A 14 -7.78 17.87 -19.78
C LEU A 14 -8.68 16.66 -20.02
N ASP A 15 -8.16 15.43 -20.04
CA ASP A 15 -8.98 14.23 -20.19
C ASP A 15 -9.91 14.06 -18.97
N PRO A 16 -11.24 14.19 -19.16
CA PRO A 16 -12.18 14.08 -18.05
C PRO A 16 -12.15 12.69 -17.41
N TRP A 17 -11.86 11.63 -18.18
CA TRP A 17 -11.86 10.26 -17.65
C TRP A 17 -10.69 10.01 -16.70
N SER A 18 -9.46 10.40 -17.08
CA SER A 18 -8.31 10.33 -16.19
C SER A 18 -8.52 11.16 -14.92
N ASN A 19 -9.14 12.34 -15.02
CA ASN A 19 -9.44 13.15 -13.83
C ASN A 19 -10.52 12.54 -12.92
N ILE A 20 -11.55 11.89 -13.48
CA ILE A 20 -12.52 11.12 -12.70
C ILE A 20 -11.78 10.00 -11.93
N ILE A 21 -10.92 9.24 -12.61
CA ILE A 21 -10.11 8.18 -11.99
C ILE A 21 -9.24 8.74 -10.85
N ARG A 22 -8.56 9.87 -11.08
CA ARG A 22 -7.75 10.54 -10.06
C ARG A 22 -8.59 11.03 -8.89
N GLY A 23 -9.78 11.56 -9.14
CA GLY A 23 -10.76 11.94 -8.12
C GLY A 23 -11.17 10.75 -7.27
N VAL A 24 -11.46 9.60 -7.89
CA VAL A 24 -11.75 8.34 -7.21
C VAL A 24 -10.55 7.87 -6.37
N HIS A 25 -9.32 7.92 -6.90
CA HIS A 25 -8.12 7.60 -6.12
C HIS A 25 -7.94 8.50 -4.90
N CYS A 26 -8.17 9.81 -5.04
CA CYS A 26 -8.07 10.76 -3.94
C CYS A 26 -9.14 10.48 -2.86
N ALA A 27 -10.38 10.22 -3.28
CA ALA A 27 -11.48 9.89 -2.38
C ALA A 27 -11.25 8.58 -1.64
N LEU A 28 -10.83 7.53 -2.33
CA LEU A 28 -10.52 6.23 -1.73
C LEU A 28 -9.28 6.32 -0.81
N GLY A 29 -8.21 6.99 -1.24
CA GLY A 29 -7.03 7.24 -0.40
C GLY A 29 -7.38 8.01 0.89
N SER A 30 -8.27 9.00 0.80
CA SER A 30 -8.73 9.75 1.97
C SER A 30 -9.61 8.89 2.87
N SER A 31 -10.53 8.11 2.29
CA SER A 31 -11.39 7.19 3.02
C SER A 31 -10.58 6.14 3.78
N THR A 32 -9.53 5.58 3.17
CA THR A 32 -8.66 4.57 3.81
C THR A 32 -7.87 5.17 4.97
N LEU A 33 -7.35 6.40 4.85
CA LEU A 33 -6.73 7.10 5.98
C LEU A 33 -7.71 7.34 7.13
N ILE A 34 -8.96 7.71 6.83
CA ILE A 34 -10.01 7.88 7.86
C ILE A 34 -10.31 6.54 8.54
N SER A 35 -10.51 5.48 7.76
CA SER A 35 -10.72 4.11 8.25
C SER A 35 -9.56 3.66 9.16
N LEU A 36 -8.32 3.96 8.76
CA LEU A 36 -7.12 3.64 9.52
C LEU A 36 -7.10 4.35 10.87
N VAL A 37 -7.43 5.65 10.91
CA VAL A 37 -7.53 6.41 12.16
C VAL A 37 -8.63 5.84 13.07
N VAL A 38 -9.79 5.49 12.49
CA VAL A 38 -10.89 4.85 13.23
C VAL A 38 -10.45 3.50 13.80
N LEU A 39 -9.75 2.68 13.01
CA LEU A 39 -9.22 1.38 13.41
C LEU A 39 -8.20 1.51 14.54
N ILE A 40 -7.24 2.45 14.43
CA ILE A 40 -6.26 2.72 15.48
C ILE A 40 -6.96 3.16 16.78
N ARG A 41 -7.96 4.04 16.68
CA ARG A 41 -8.75 4.49 17.83
C ARG A 41 -9.53 3.34 18.46
N GLN A 42 -10.14 2.48 17.65
CA GLN A 42 -10.87 1.31 18.12
C GLN A 42 -9.95 0.30 18.78
N PHE A 43 -8.78 0.01 18.19
CA PHE A 43 -7.74 -0.83 18.74
C PHE A 43 -7.29 -0.35 20.13
N HIS A 44 -7.04 0.96 20.27
CA HIS A 44 -6.69 1.55 21.56
C HIS A 44 -7.84 1.42 22.59
N ARG A 45 -9.09 1.54 22.15
CA ARG A 45 -10.26 1.43 23.04
C ARG A 45 -10.55 0.00 23.48
N SER A 46 -10.32 -0.99 22.62
CA SER A 46 -10.63 -2.40 22.89
C SER A 46 -9.58 -3.10 23.74
N ARG A 47 -8.41 -2.49 23.95
CA ARG A 47 -7.28 -3.10 24.68
C ARG A 47 -6.94 -4.49 24.15
N LEU A 48 -6.99 -4.68 22.83
CA LEU A 48 -6.58 -5.95 22.22
C LEU A 48 -5.12 -6.23 22.56
N THR A 49 -4.90 -7.30 23.30
CA THR A 49 -3.57 -7.79 23.64
C THR A 49 -3.13 -8.74 22.55
N PHE A 50 -2.44 -8.22 21.54
CA PHE A 50 -1.67 -9.07 20.63
C PHE A 50 -0.31 -9.35 21.25
N HIS A 51 0.26 -10.51 20.92
CA HIS A 51 1.66 -10.74 21.21
C HIS A 51 2.53 -9.64 20.57
N GLY A 52 3.55 -9.18 21.30
CA GLY A 52 4.31 -7.98 20.93
C GLY A 52 5.03 -8.07 19.56
N ASN A 53 5.38 -9.29 19.10
CA ASN A 53 5.90 -9.50 17.75
C ASN A 53 4.89 -9.10 16.67
N LEU A 54 3.68 -9.64 16.78
CA LEU A 54 2.61 -9.41 15.82
C LEU A 54 2.17 -7.94 15.85
N MET A 55 2.11 -7.33 17.03
CA MET A 55 1.83 -5.89 17.17
C MET A 55 2.84 -5.02 16.43
N LEU A 56 4.14 -5.31 16.54
CA LEU A 56 5.20 -4.55 15.85
C LEU A 56 5.08 -4.67 14.32
N LEU A 57 4.79 -5.88 13.82
CA LEU A 57 4.59 -6.14 12.40
C LEU A 57 3.35 -5.41 11.88
N ILE A 58 2.23 -5.47 12.61
CA ILE A 58 0.99 -4.74 12.28
C ILE A 58 1.26 -3.23 12.23
N VAL A 59 1.91 -2.65 13.24
CA VAL A 59 2.26 -1.22 13.25
C VAL A 59 3.12 -0.84 12.04
N SER A 60 4.05 -1.71 11.64
CA SER A 60 4.88 -1.50 10.45
C SER A 60 4.04 -1.49 9.16
N VAL A 61 3.07 -2.40 9.03
CA VAL A 61 2.10 -2.43 7.93
C VAL A 61 1.26 -1.15 7.91
N LEU A 62 0.71 -0.71 9.04
CA LEU A 62 -0.10 0.51 9.14
C LEU A 62 0.70 1.77 8.78
N CYS A 63 1.96 1.85 9.21
CA CYS A 63 2.87 2.95 8.87
C CYS A 63 3.12 3.02 7.36
N LEU A 64 3.47 1.88 6.74
CA LEU A 64 3.67 1.76 5.31
C LEU A 64 2.42 2.17 4.51
N TYR A 65 1.24 1.74 4.97
CA TYR A 65 -0.04 2.12 4.37
C TYR A 65 -0.33 3.60 4.47
N THR A 66 -0.02 4.22 5.61
CA THR A 66 -0.21 5.66 5.80
C THR A 66 0.65 6.44 4.80
N LEU A 67 1.93 6.07 4.69
CA LEU A 67 2.87 6.69 3.75
C LEU A 67 2.40 6.51 2.30
N TYR A 68 1.98 5.30 1.93
CA TYR A 68 1.45 5.01 0.58
C TYR A 68 0.24 5.89 0.22
N ASN A 69 -0.75 5.97 1.12
CA ASN A 69 -1.98 6.75 0.86
C ASN A 69 -1.72 8.25 0.82
N ILE A 70 -0.86 8.80 1.69
CA ILE A 70 -0.44 10.21 1.62
C ILE A 70 0.20 10.50 0.26
N SER A 71 1.07 9.61 -0.22
CA SER A 71 1.71 9.69 -1.53
C SER A 71 0.68 9.70 -2.67
N LEU A 72 -0.29 8.78 -2.62
CA LEU A 72 -1.34 8.64 -3.62
C LEU A 72 -2.23 9.88 -3.69
N ILE A 73 -2.65 10.39 -2.53
CA ILE A 73 -3.43 11.63 -2.42
C ILE A 73 -2.60 12.81 -2.94
N GLY A 74 -1.31 12.90 -2.62
CA GLY A 74 -0.43 13.95 -3.12
C GLY A 74 -0.34 13.97 -4.64
N MET A 75 -0.13 12.81 -5.28
CA MET A 75 -0.09 12.68 -6.74
C MET A 75 -1.42 13.06 -7.40
N ALA A 76 -2.53 12.50 -6.90
CA ALA A 76 -3.86 12.77 -7.43
C ALA A 76 -4.27 14.24 -7.21
N GLY A 77 -4.02 14.77 -6.02
CA GLY A 77 -4.33 16.13 -5.60
C GLY A 77 -3.59 17.19 -6.41
N ARG A 78 -2.28 17.04 -6.64
CA ARG A 78 -1.53 17.97 -7.52
C ARG A 78 -2.13 18.00 -8.92
N THR A 79 -2.44 16.84 -9.46
CA THR A 79 -2.93 16.74 -10.85
C THR A 79 -4.33 17.33 -11.00
N LEU A 80 -5.21 17.09 -10.02
CA LEU A 80 -6.53 17.73 -9.96
C LEU A 80 -6.42 19.24 -9.76
N ALA A 81 -5.50 19.71 -8.91
CA ALA A 81 -5.26 21.14 -8.72
C ALA A 81 -4.81 21.79 -10.03
N LEU A 82 -3.89 21.17 -10.78
CA LEU A 82 -3.53 21.65 -12.11
C LEU A 82 -4.75 21.69 -13.03
N TYR A 83 -5.56 20.63 -13.11
CA TYR A 83 -6.77 20.62 -13.93
C TYR A 83 -7.72 21.79 -13.63
N PHE A 84 -8.00 22.07 -12.34
CA PHE A 84 -8.94 23.12 -11.96
C PHE A 84 -8.36 24.54 -12.10
N PHE A 85 -7.08 24.74 -11.77
CA PHE A 85 -6.46 26.07 -11.76
C PHE A 85 -5.78 26.44 -13.08
N TRP A 86 -5.55 25.48 -13.98
CA TRP A 86 -4.90 25.72 -15.28
C TRP A 86 -5.64 26.75 -16.15
N PRO A 87 -6.98 26.68 -16.33
CA PRO A 87 -7.70 27.68 -17.12
C PRO A 87 -7.57 29.09 -16.54
N VAL A 88 -7.54 29.22 -15.21
CA VAL A 88 -7.36 30.50 -14.52
C VAL A 88 -5.95 31.06 -14.74
N ALA A 89 -4.93 30.21 -14.64
CA ALA A 89 -3.55 30.60 -14.91
C ALA A 89 -3.36 31.08 -16.36
N GLN A 90 -3.97 30.40 -17.33
CA GLN A 90 -3.96 30.81 -18.73
C GLN A 90 -4.63 32.17 -18.92
N PHE A 91 -5.82 32.36 -18.36
CA PHE A 91 -6.55 33.64 -18.44
C PHE A 91 -5.74 34.82 -17.86
N LEU A 92 -5.12 34.63 -16.68
CA LEU A 92 -4.28 35.65 -16.05
C LEU A 92 -3.02 35.97 -16.87
N SER A 93 -2.45 34.99 -17.59
CA SER A 93 -1.28 35.23 -18.44
C SER A 93 -1.62 36.06 -19.69
N THR A 94 -2.79 35.83 -20.29
CA THR A 94 -3.23 36.55 -21.50
C THR A 94 -3.66 38.00 -21.23
N THR A 95 -4.12 38.30 -20.01
CA THR A 95 -4.59 39.64 -19.63
C THR A 95 -3.46 40.59 -19.21
N GLY A 96 -2.28 40.07 -18.89
CA GLY A 96 -1.13 40.87 -18.45
C GLY A 96 -0.34 41.56 -19.58
N THR A 97 -0.47 41.11 -20.83
CA THR A 97 0.37 41.57 -21.95
C THR A 97 -0.23 42.69 -22.78
N SER A 98 -1.49 43.10 -22.57
CA SER A 98 -2.15 44.08 -23.46
C SER A 98 -1.91 45.57 -23.12
N ASN A 99 -1.11 45.90 -22.10
CA ASN A 99 -1.03 47.27 -21.56
C ASN A 99 0.33 47.98 -21.69
N SER A 100 1.33 47.43 -22.40
CA SER A 100 2.67 48.05 -22.51
C SER A 100 2.95 48.81 -23.82
N ASP A 101 2.07 48.78 -24.82
CA ASP A 101 2.41 49.25 -26.17
C ASP A 101 1.93 50.67 -26.47
N ASN A 102 2.18 51.61 -25.57
CA ASN A 102 2.01 53.03 -25.86
C ASN A 102 3.11 53.87 -25.20
N LEU A 103 4.35 53.76 -25.68
CA LEU A 103 5.21 54.95 -25.79
C LEU A 103 6.43 54.74 -26.72
N THR A 104 6.37 55.46 -27.85
CA THR A 104 7.48 56.15 -28.54
C THR A 104 8.48 55.38 -29.43
N THR A 105 8.30 55.58 -30.75
CA THR A 105 9.27 56.22 -31.68
C THR A 105 10.10 55.33 -32.61
N THR A 106 9.59 55.24 -33.85
CA THR A 106 10.27 55.23 -35.17
C THR A 106 11.68 54.62 -35.29
N THR A 107 11.75 53.42 -35.87
CA THR A 107 12.64 53.08 -37.01
C THR A 107 12.31 51.67 -37.50
N PRO A 108 12.21 51.41 -38.81
CA PRO A 108 12.08 50.06 -39.33
C PRO A 108 13.46 49.45 -39.56
N PRO A 109 13.68 48.18 -39.18
CA PRO A 109 14.38 47.32 -40.11
C PRO A 109 13.67 45.99 -40.38
N ALA A 110 13.99 45.52 -41.58
CA ALA A 110 13.57 44.34 -42.29
C ALA A 110 13.51 43.02 -41.49
N SER A 111 12.61 42.16 -42.00
CA SER A 111 12.48 40.72 -41.76
C SER A 111 12.17 40.31 -40.31
N GLN A 112 10.97 40.66 -39.85
CA GLN A 112 10.29 39.94 -38.78
C GLN A 112 9.73 38.63 -39.35
N SER A 113 10.35 37.51 -38.99
CA SER A 113 9.77 36.19 -39.22
C SER A 113 8.49 36.05 -38.41
N GLU A 114 7.37 35.78 -39.09
CA GLU A 114 6.08 35.38 -38.53
C GLU A 114 6.22 34.08 -37.71
N GLY A 115 6.70 34.20 -36.47
CA GLY A 115 6.89 33.10 -35.52
C GLY A 115 6.39 33.44 -34.12
N GLY A 116 5.48 34.42 -33.99
CA GLY A 116 4.95 34.92 -32.73
C GLY A 116 3.71 34.17 -32.21
N ALA A 117 3.56 32.88 -32.53
CA ALA A 117 2.59 32.05 -31.82
C ALA A 117 3.15 31.85 -30.40
N GLY A 118 2.52 32.48 -29.42
CA GLY A 118 2.98 32.55 -28.02
C GLY A 118 3.51 31.20 -27.54
N GLU A 119 4.81 31.17 -27.24
CA GLU A 119 5.48 30.03 -26.65
C GLU A 119 4.87 29.79 -25.26
N TYR A 120 3.90 28.88 -25.20
CA TYR A 120 3.29 28.46 -23.93
C TYR A 120 4.41 27.98 -23.01
N ARG A 121 4.55 28.60 -21.84
CA ARG A 121 5.50 28.16 -20.81
C ARG A 121 5.06 26.81 -20.24
N CYS A 122 5.51 25.73 -20.86
CA CYS A 122 5.24 24.36 -20.42
C CYS A 122 5.97 23.99 -19.12
N ASP A 123 6.91 24.83 -18.67
CA ASP A 123 7.70 24.62 -17.45
C ASP A 123 6.85 24.45 -16.17
N ALA A 124 5.64 25.03 -16.14
CA ALA A 124 4.75 24.96 -14.97
C ALA A 124 3.99 23.63 -14.85
N LEU A 125 3.83 22.90 -15.95
CA LEU A 125 3.11 21.61 -15.99
C LEU A 125 4.02 20.46 -15.54
N LEU A 126 5.27 20.51 -16.01
CA LEU A 126 6.25 19.45 -15.82
C LEU A 126 6.58 19.25 -14.34
N VAL A 127 6.68 17.99 -13.92
CA VAL A 127 6.99 17.61 -12.55
C VAL A 127 8.49 17.70 -12.33
N PRO A 128 8.98 18.47 -11.34
CA PRO A 128 10.39 18.45 -11.01
C PRO A 128 10.76 17.08 -10.43
N VAL A 129 11.94 16.59 -10.80
CA VAL A 129 12.40 15.22 -10.55
C VAL A 129 12.35 14.84 -9.06
N TRP A 130 12.75 15.76 -8.18
CA TRP A 130 12.71 15.54 -6.73
C TRP A 130 11.29 15.29 -6.22
N LEU A 131 10.27 15.91 -6.82
CA LEU A 131 8.88 15.74 -6.44
C LEU A 131 8.36 14.38 -6.92
N SER A 132 8.76 13.95 -8.12
CA SER A 132 8.50 12.58 -8.60
C SER A 132 9.09 11.53 -7.67
N VAL A 133 10.33 11.74 -7.20
CA VAL A 133 10.96 10.85 -6.20
C VAL A 133 10.13 10.84 -4.91
N LEU A 134 9.82 12.02 -4.35
CA LEU A 134 9.10 12.13 -3.08
C LEU A 134 7.71 11.45 -3.13
N LEU A 135 6.97 11.67 -4.21
CA LEU A 135 5.59 11.18 -4.35
C LEU A 135 5.50 9.74 -4.88
N ARG A 136 6.54 9.20 -5.51
CA ARG A 136 6.49 7.85 -6.09
C ARG A 136 7.25 6.82 -5.28
N LEU A 137 8.32 7.22 -4.59
CA LEU A 137 9.13 6.32 -3.77
C LEU A 137 8.31 5.52 -2.75
N PRO A 138 7.33 6.10 -2.02
CA PRO A 138 6.48 5.34 -1.10
C PRO A 138 5.68 4.21 -1.77
N THR A 139 5.32 4.36 -3.05
CA THR A 139 4.66 3.28 -3.80
C THR A 139 5.59 2.09 -4.04
N TYR A 140 6.85 2.34 -4.37
CA TYR A 140 7.85 1.29 -4.55
C TYR A 140 8.22 0.62 -3.22
N GLN A 141 8.36 1.42 -2.16
CA GLN A 141 8.55 0.91 -0.81
C GLN A 141 7.38 0.02 -0.40
N HIS A 142 6.14 0.45 -0.66
CA HIS A 142 4.96 -0.36 -0.39
C HIS A 142 4.99 -1.68 -1.17
N ALA A 143 5.25 -1.63 -2.48
CA ALA A 143 5.28 -2.81 -3.34
C ALA A 143 6.28 -3.87 -2.86
N LEU A 144 7.46 -3.47 -2.37
CA LEU A 144 8.47 -4.38 -1.82
C LEU A 144 8.15 -4.83 -0.39
N THR A 145 7.85 -3.89 0.49
CA THR A 145 7.80 -4.11 1.94
C THR A 145 6.55 -4.89 2.32
N TYR A 146 5.42 -4.67 1.63
CA TYR A 146 4.15 -5.28 1.99
C TYR A 146 4.16 -6.81 1.86
N PRO A 147 4.58 -7.44 0.74
CA PRO A 147 4.76 -8.90 0.66
C PRO A 147 5.70 -9.47 1.71
N LEU A 148 6.80 -8.76 2.03
CA LEU A 148 7.78 -9.21 3.01
C LEU A 148 7.24 -9.17 4.43
N LEU A 149 6.46 -8.13 4.79
CA LEU A 149 5.78 -8.05 6.07
C LEU A 149 4.74 -9.17 6.23
N HIS A 150 3.98 -9.46 5.19
CA HIS A 150 3.04 -10.60 5.18
C HIS A 150 3.73 -11.94 5.35
N PHE A 151 4.84 -12.15 4.65
CA PHE A 151 5.67 -13.32 4.85
C PHE A 151 6.19 -13.42 6.30
N ALA A 152 6.61 -12.30 6.90
CA ALA A 152 7.03 -12.28 8.30
C ALA A 152 5.89 -12.57 9.28
N ILE A 153 4.67 -12.06 9.02
CA ILE A 153 3.46 -12.36 9.80
C ILE A 153 3.09 -13.85 9.70
N MET A 154 3.17 -14.45 8.51
CA MET A 154 2.99 -15.89 8.34
C MET A 154 4.06 -16.70 9.09
N ALA A 155 5.33 -16.31 8.98
CA ALA A 155 6.43 -16.99 9.69
C ALA A 155 6.28 -16.89 11.22
N GLU A 156 5.81 -15.74 11.71
CA GLU A 156 5.50 -15.51 13.12
C GLU A 156 4.42 -16.49 13.61
N ARG A 157 3.32 -16.61 12.87
CA ARG A 157 2.22 -17.55 13.15
C ARG A 157 2.64 -19.00 13.05
N ALA A 158 3.41 -19.36 12.02
CA ALA A 158 3.97 -20.69 11.86
C ALA A 158 4.80 -21.09 13.09
N ARG A 159 5.61 -20.14 13.59
CA ARG A 159 6.43 -20.35 14.78
C ARG A 159 5.59 -20.47 16.05
N ALA A 160 4.55 -19.65 16.20
CA ALA A 160 3.62 -19.74 17.33
C ALA A 160 2.88 -21.11 17.35
N THR A 161 2.47 -21.62 16.19
CA THR A 161 1.83 -22.95 16.06
C THR A 161 2.79 -24.11 16.30
N LEU A 162 3.98 -24.08 15.69
CA LEU A 162 4.92 -25.22 15.72
C LEU A 162 5.79 -25.26 16.99
N HIS A 163 6.17 -24.09 17.52
CA HIS A 163 7.17 -23.94 18.57
C HIS A 163 6.66 -23.08 19.74
N ALA A 164 5.41 -23.27 20.16
CA ALA A 164 4.74 -22.48 21.20
C ALA A 164 5.58 -22.22 22.47
N ARG A 165 6.26 -23.24 23.00
CA ARG A 165 7.09 -23.12 24.22
C ARG A 165 8.28 -22.19 24.05
N THR A 166 8.92 -22.23 22.89
CA THR A 166 10.08 -21.36 22.59
C THR A 166 9.59 -19.96 22.29
N TYR A 167 8.48 -19.85 21.56
CA TYR A 167 7.83 -18.60 21.20
C TYR A 167 7.50 -17.72 22.42
N GLU A 168 6.93 -18.30 23.48
CA GLU A 168 6.62 -17.59 24.74
C GLU A 168 7.86 -16.95 25.39
N ARG A 169 9.02 -17.61 25.30
CA ARG A 169 10.24 -17.19 26.00
C ARG A 169 11.00 -16.10 25.28
N GLU A 170 10.83 -16.00 23.97
CA GLU A 170 11.60 -15.09 23.13
C GLU A 170 11.04 -13.66 23.11
N GLY A 171 9.78 -13.47 23.56
CA GLY A 171 9.13 -12.15 23.60
C GLY A 171 9.11 -11.50 22.22
N THR A 172 9.53 -10.23 22.14
CA THR A 172 9.45 -9.39 20.92
C THR A 172 10.64 -9.53 19.95
N ARG A 173 11.60 -10.39 20.25
CA ARG A 173 12.88 -10.45 19.51
C ARG A 173 12.71 -10.75 18.02
N PHE A 174 11.78 -11.62 17.67
CA PHE A 174 11.55 -12.02 16.29
C PHE A 174 10.95 -10.89 15.45
N GLY A 175 9.89 -10.27 15.96
CA GLY A 175 9.23 -9.16 15.28
C GLY A 175 10.21 -8.02 15.06
N THR A 176 10.98 -7.63 16.08
CA THR A 176 12.00 -6.58 15.96
C THR A 176 13.05 -6.93 14.90
N THR A 177 13.60 -8.15 14.94
CA THR A 177 14.61 -8.59 13.96
C THR A 177 14.06 -8.58 12.54
N ALA A 178 12.87 -9.15 12.33
CA ALA A 178 12.22 -9.20 11.02
C ALA A 178 11.92 -7.80 10.48
N CYS A 179 11.35 -6.92 11.30
CA CYS A 179 11.09 -5.53 10.92
C CYS A 179 12.40 -4.80 10.55
N THR A 180 13.46 -4.93 11.35
CA THR A 180 14.74 -4.28 11.06
C THR A 180 15.32 -4.75 9.73
N ILE A 181 15.30 -6.05 9.45
CA ILE A 181 15.78 -6.60 8.16
C ILE A 181 14.95 -6.05 7.00
N ILE A 182 13.62 -6.11 7.11
CA ILE A 182 12.71 -5.66 6.05
C ILE A 182 12.90 -4.16 5.76
N TRP A 183 12.99 -3.33 6.80
CA TRP A 183 13.20 -1.89 6.62
C TRP A 183 14.60 -1.57 6.08
N ALA A 184 15.63 -2.33 6.45
CA ALA A 184 16.97 -2.18 5.87
C ALA A 184 16.98 -2.54 4.37
N LEU A 185 16.31 -3.62 3.98
CA LEU A 185 16.12 -3.99 2.57
C LEU A 185 15.34 -2.91 1.81
N CYS A 186 14.26 -2.40 2.41
CA CYS A 186 13.46 -1.31 1.85
C CYS A 186 14.27 -0.03 1.65
N ALA A 187 15.06 0.39 2.65
CA ALA A 187 15.93 1.56 2.55
C ALA A 187 17.00 1.38 1.46
N THR A 188 17.63 0.21 1.40
CA THR A 188 18.62 -0.12 0.37
C THR A 188 18.01 -0.08 -1.03
N PHE A 189 16.83 -0.70 -1.20
CA PHE A 189 16.08 -0.66 -2.45
C PHE A 189 15.67 0.76 -2.83
N SER A 190 15.23 1.59 -1.89
CA SER A 190 14.90 3.00 -2.14
C SER A 190 16.11 3.79 -2.64
N VAL A 191 17.27 3.65 -2.01
CA VAL A 191 18.50 4.31 -2.45
C VAL A 191 18.88 3.84 -3.85
N TRP A 192 18.85 2.53 -4.10
CA TRP A 192 19.12 1.97 -5.42
C TRP A 192 18.13 2.47 -6.49
N MET A 193 16.84 2.53 -6.17
CA MET A 193 15.81 3.07 -7.06
C MET A 193 16.09 4.53 -7.42
N VAL A 194 16.43 5.37 -6.44
CA VAL A 194 16.75 6.79 -6.69
C VAL A 194 18.01 6.91 -7.55
N LEU A 195 19.09 6.22 -7.20
CA LEU A 195 20.35 6.31 -7.95
C LEU A 195 20.22 5.80 -9.39
N SER A 196 19.55 4.67 -9.60
CA SER A 196 19.30 4.11 -10.95
C SER A 196 18.35 4.98 -11.79
N THR A 197 17.49 5.75 -11.14
CA THR A 197 16.63 6.73 -11.81
C THR A 197 17.43 7.96 -12.23
N LEU A 198 18.25 8.50 -11.34
CA LEU A 198 19.08 9.69 -11.59
C LEU A 198 20.22 9.43 -12.59
N ALA A 199 20.61 8.17 -12.78
CA ALA A 199 21.61 7.79 -13.79
C ALA A 199 21.08 7.84 -15.24
N ASP A 200 19.76 7.97 -15.44
CA ASP A 200 19.14 8.08 -16.76
C ASP A 200 18.98 9.56 -17.13
N ASP A 201 19.59 9.97 -18.25
CA ASP A 201 19.54 11.36 -18.74
C ASP A 201 18.11 11.86 -18.95
N ALA A 202 17.14 10.96 -19.17
CA ALA A 202 15.72 11.30 -19.27
C ALA A 202 15.14 11.90 -17.97
N PHE A 203 15.82 11.70 -16.83
CA PHE A 203 15.47 12.28 -15.53
C PHE A 203 16.26 13.56 -15.22
N SER A 204 17.08 14.06 -16.14
CA SER A 204 17.62 15.43 -16.04
C SER A 204 16.58 16.49 -16.44
N GLN A 205 15.54 16.07 -17.15
CA GLN A 205 14.45 16.93 -17.61
C GLN A 205 13.20 16.70 -16.75
N PRO A 206 12.41 17.75 -16.49
CA PRO A 206 11.19 17.61 -15.73
C PRO A 206 10.18 16.74 -16.50
N GLN A 207 9.40 15.94 -15.76
CA GLN A 207 8.70 14.80 -16.33
C GLN A 207 7.20 15.03 -16.42
N LEU A 208 6.58 14.42 -17.43
CA LEU A 208 5.14 14.42 -17.63
C LEU A 208 4.39 13.63 -16.55
N ASN A 209 4.95 12.50 -16.12
CA ASN A 209 4.32 11.57 -15.20
C ASN A 209 5.23 11.27 -14.01
N TYR A 210 4.64 10.98 -12.86
CA TYR A 210 5.35 10.48 -11.69
C TYR A 210 5.79 9.02 -11.92
N SER A 211 6.89 8.84 -12.64
CA SER A 211 7.54 7.55 -12.80
C SER A 211 8.93 7.61 -12.17
N MET A 212 9.39 6.51 -11.60
CA MET A 212 10.83 6.30 -11.32
C MET A 212 11.35 5.08 -12.08
N ILE A 213 10.60 4.62 -13.09
CA ILE A 213 11.03 3.53 -13.95
C ILE A 213 11.92 4.13 -15.04
N SER A 214 13.20 3.80 -15.00
CA SER A 214 14.24 4.17 -15.96
C SER A 214 14.69 2.95 -16.77
N ARG A 215 15.46 3.17 -17.84
CA ARG A 215 16.02 2.06 -18.62
C ARG A 215 16.89 1.12 -17.80
N TYR A 216 17.54 1.63 -16.75
CA TYR A 216 18.45 0.86 -15.91
C TYR A 216 17.77 0.02 -14.83
N ASN A 217 16.57 0.40 -14.39
CA ASN A 217 15.88 -0.29 -13.31
C ASN A 217 14.63 -1.07 -13.74
N THR A 218 14.14 -0.86 -14.97
CA THR A 218 12.91 -1.50 -15.47
C THR A 218 12.96 -3.01 -15.30
N ASP A 219 13.95 -3.69 -15.85
CA ASP A 219 14.03 -5.16 -15.85
C ASP A 219 14.13 -5.74 -14.43
N PHE A 220 14.88 -5.07 -13.56
CA PHE A 220 14.99 -5.46 -12.16
C PHE A 220 13.66 -5.29 -11.43
N VAL A 221 12.97 -4.16 -11.58
CA VAL A 221 11.65 -3.93 -10.94
C VAL A 221 10.62 -4.95 -11.42
N ILE A 222 10.67 -5.33 -12.70
CA ILE A 222 9.82 -6.37 -13.25
C ILE A 222 10.13 -7.71 -12.61
N THR A 223 11.39 -8.11 -12.61
CA THR A 223 11.85 -9.38 -12.02
C THR A 223 11.49 -9.44 -10.53
N LEU A 224 11.74 -8.36 -9.80
CA LEU A 224 11.40 -8.22 -8.38
C LEU A 224 9.90 -8.44 -8.14
N ASN A 225 9.02 -7.84 -8.94
CA ASN A 225 7.59 -8.04 -8.79
C ASN A 225 7.16 -9.51 -9.00
N HIS A 226 7.80 -10.24 -9.93
CA HIS A 226 7.53 -11.67 -10.11
C HIS A 226 8.03 -12.51 -8.94
N VAL A 227 9.22 -12.20 -8.41
CA VAL A 227 9.75 -12.84 -7.19
C VAL A 227 8.81 -12.59 -6.01
N LEU A 228 8.35 -11.35 -5.83
CA LEU A 228 7.41 -10.99 -4.78
C LEU A 228 6.07 -11.71 -4.95
N LEU A 229 5.57 -11.88 -6.18
CA LEU A 229 4.38 -12.71 -6.42
C LEU A 229 4.60 -14.15 -5.91
N GLY A 230 5.76 -14.74 -6.21
CA GLY A 230 6.13 -16.06 -5.69
C GLY A 230 6.14 -16.11 -4.16
N VAL A 231 6.66 -15.07 -3.50
CA VAL A 231 6.63 -14.94 -2.03
C VAL A 231 5.20 -14.90 -1.51
N VAL A 232 4.31 -14.08 -2.09
CA VAL A 232 2.92 -13.97 -1.64
C VAL A 232 2.15 -15.28 -1.84
N VAL A 233 2.34 -15.94 -2.99
CA VAL A 233 1.75 -17.26 -3.26
C VAL A 233 2.20 -18.27 -2.20
N LEU A 234 3.50 -18.30 -1.90
CA LEU A 234 4.04 -19.16 -0.84
C LEU A 234 3.45 -18.83 0.53
N THR A 235 3.32 -17.54 0.87
CA THR A 235 2.68 -17.08 2.12
C THR A 235 1.26 -17.59 2.25
N ALA A 236 0.43 -17.45 1.20
CA ALA A 236 -0.95 -17.92 1.23
C ALA A 236 -1.04 -19.46 1.38
N PHE A 237 -0.17 -20.22 0.70
CA PHE A 237 -0.11 -21.68 0.87
C PHE A 237 0.32 -22.08 2.29
N ALA A 238 1.32 -21.40 2.85
CA ALA A 238 1.77 -21.65 4.21
C ALA A 238 0.68 -21.34 5.24
N ASP A 239 -0.06 -20.24 5.07
CA ASP A 239 -1.21 -19.90 5.91
C ASP A 239 -2.32 -20.96 5.85
N MET A 240 -2.65 -21.46 4.65
CA MET A 240 -3.60 -22.58 4.52
C MET A 240 -3.09 -23.84 5.23
N ALA A 241 -1.80 -24.14 5.14
CA ALA A 241 -1.21 -25.28 5.84
C ALA A 241 -1.26 -25.11 7.37
N ILE A 242 -0.97 -23.92 7.88
CA ILE A 242 -1.05 -23.60 9.32
C ILE A 242 -2.50 -23.70 9.80
N MET A 243 -3.48 -23.21 9.02
CA MET A 243 -4.91 -23.37 9.32
C MET A 243 -5.28 -24.83 9.52
N TRP A 244 -4.86 -25.68 8.58
CA TRP A 244 -5.17 -27.09 8.61
C TRP A 244 -4.53 -27.79 9.82
N GLN A 245 -3.28 -27.42 10.15
CA GLN A 245 -2.61 -27.90 11.35
C GLN A 245 -3.32 -27.46 12.63
N ASN A 246 -3.72 -26.19 12.73
CA ASN A 246 -4.44 -25.68 13.89
C ASN A 246 -5.81 -26.37 14.07
N ALA A 247 -6.55 -26.61 12.99
CA ALA A 247 -7.81 -27.36 13.02
C ALA A 247 -7.59 -28.82 13.51
N LYS A 248 -6.49 -29.45 13.10
CA LYS A 248 -6.09 -30.77 13.59
C LYS A 248 -5.71 -30.76 15.07
N MET A 249 -5.03 -29.72 15.54
CA MET A 249 -4.72 -29.57 16.98
C MET A 249 -5.97 -29.33 17.81
N TYR A 250 -6.92 -28.53 17.30
CA TYR A 250 -8.19 -28.26 17.95
C TYR A 250 -9.04 -29.52 18.14
N THR A 251 -9.17 -30.34 17.09
CA THR A 251 -9.90 -31.62 17.16
C THR A 251 -9.24 -32.62 18.11
N LYS A 252 -7.90 -32.70 18.14
CA LYS A 252 -7.16 -33.53 19.11
C LYS A 252 -7.37 -33.06 20.55
N ARG A 253 -7.37 -31.74 20.76
CA ARG A 253 -7.60 -31.14 22.08
C ARG A 253 -8.98 -31.50 22.60
N LYS A 254 -10.04 -31.33 21.80
CA LYS A 254 -11.41 -31.65 22.22
C LYS A 254 -11.53 -33.09 22.72
N LYS A 255 -10.89 -34.04 22.03
CA LYS A 255 -10.83 -35.44 22.46
C LYS A 255 -10.09 -35.66 23.78
N LEU A 256 -9.02 -34.90 24.04
CA LEU A 256 -8.27 -34.99 25.29
C LEU A 256 -9.04 -34.37 26.46
N GLU A 257 -9.77 -33.29 26.21
CA GLU A 257 -10.63 -32.63 27.19
C GLU A 257 -11.73 -33.56 27.69
N ASP A 258 -12.26 -34.43 26.81
CA ASP A 258 -13.24 -35.47 27.16
C ASP A 258 -12.62 -36.67 27.90
N SER A 259 -11.31 -36.93 27.75
CA SER A 259 -10.67 -38.16 28.25
C SER A 259 -9.83 -37.99 29.52
N ASP A 260 -9.14 -36.86 29.70
CA ASP A 260 -8.20 -36.65 30.81
C ASP A 260 -7.94 -35.16 31.07
N HIS A 261 -8.54 -34.62 32.14
CA HIS A 261 -8.39 -33.21 32.52
C HIS A 261 -6.96 -32.84 32.94
N ALA A 262 -6.10 -33.80 33.30
CA ALA A 262 -4.77 -33.52 33.84
C ALA A 262 -3.77 -32.97 32.81
N GLN A 263 -3.99 -33.21 31.50
CA GLN A 263 -3.08 -32.75 30.44
C GLN A 263 -3.50 -31.41 29.81
N TYR A 264 -4.60 -30.82 30.28
CA TYR A 264 -5.09 -29.55 29.76
C TYR A 264 -4.24 -28.37 30.25
N SER A 265 -3.79 -27.53 29.32
CA SER A 265 -3.05 -26.29 29.62
C SER A 265 -3.82 -25.10 29.08
N LEU A 266 -4.26 -24.23 30.00
CA LEU A 266 -5.01 -23.01 29.68
C LEU A 266 -4.21 -22.06 28.75
N SER A 267 -2.89 -21.94 28.95
CA SER A 267 -2.05 -21.09 28.12
C SER A 267 -1.99 -21.58 26.67
N ARG A 268 -1.85 -22.90 26.47
CA ARG A 268 -1.85 -23.51 25.13
C ARG A 268 -3.21 -23.36 24.43
N ALA A 269 -4.29 -23.47 25.20
CA ALA A 269 -5.65 -23.25 24.71
C ALA A 269 -5.86 -21.80 24.25
N TYR A 270 -5.40 -20.83 25.05
CA TYR A 270 -5.45 -19.40 24.72
C TYR A 270 -4.66 -19.09 23.44
N GLN A 271 -3.43 -19.57 23.33
CA GLN A 271 -2.58 -19.37 22.15
C GLN A 271 -3.15 -19.99 20.88
N LEU A 272 -3.67 -21.21 20.96
CA LEU A 272 -4.29 -21.84 19.80
C LEU A 272 -5.51 -21.04 19.33
N ASN A 273 -6.27 -20.47 20.27
CA ASN A 273 -7.42 -19.61 19.95
C ASN A 273 -6.97 -18.30 19.31
N GLU A 274 -5.96 -17.62 19.88
CA GLU A 274 -5.38 -16.39 19.33
C GLU A 274 -4.81 -16.63 17.91
N ASN A 275 -4.10 -17.73 17.70
CA ASN A 275 -3.57 -18.13 16.39
C ASN A 275 -4.68 -18.47 15.39
N MET A 276 -5.75 -19.14 15.82
CA MET A 276 -6.89 -19.44 14.95
C MET A 276 -7.61 -18.17 14.51
N VAL A 277 -7.86 -17.24 15.44
CA VAL A 277 -8.53 -15.97 15.16
C VAL A 277 -7.69 -15.10 14.24
N SER A 278 -6.40 -14.94 14.54
CA SER A 278 -5.51 -14.16 13.66
C SER A 278 -5.43 -14.78 12.27
N LEU A 279 -5.40 -16.10 12.15
CA LEU A 279 -5.36 -16.75 10.85
C LEU A 279 -6.67 -16.61 10.07
N GLN A 280 -7.83 -16.64 10.73
CA GLN A 280 -9.12 -16.33 10.09
C GLN A 280 -9.18 -14.88 9.58
N LEU A 281 -8.44 -13.97 10.20
CA LEU A 281 -8.33 -12.59 9.75
C LEU A 281 -7.39 -12.43 8.54
N PHE A 282 -6.19 -13.02 8.61
CA PHE A 282 -5.15 -12.80 7.61
C PHE A 282 -5.25 -13.70 6.37
N LEU A 283 -5.81 -14.92 6.47
CA LEU A 283 -5.86 -15.82 5.31
C LEU A 283 -6.75 -15.33 4.16
N PRO A 284 -8.01 -14.88 4.38
CA PRO A 284 -8.84 -14.34 3.29
C PRO A 284 -8.17 -13.14 2.62
N LEU A 285 -7.47 -12.37 3.44
CA LEU A 285 -6.70 -11.22 3.01
C LEU A 285 -5.53 -11.60 2.10
N ASP A 286 -4.69 -12.55 2.52
CA ASP A 286 -3.55 -13.02 1.73
C ASP A 286 -4.03 -13.62 0.40
N LEU A 287 -5.12 -14.39 0.42
CA LEU A 287 -5.74 -14.93 -0.80
C LEU A 287 -6.23 -13.83 -1.74
N ALA A 288 -6.94 -12.83 -1.22
CA ALA A 288 -7.39 -11.69 -2.02
C ALA A 288 -6.19 -10.96 -2.65
N PHE A 289 -5.13 -10.74 -1.88
CA PHE A 289 -3.92 -10.09 -2.36
C PHE A 289 -3.19 -10.92 -3.43
N VAL A 290 -3.05 -12.24 -3.28
CA VAL A 290 -2.48 -13.14 -4.30
C VAL A 290 -3.24 -13.04 -5.61
N VAL A 291 -4.57 -13.23 -5.59
CA VAL A 291 -5.40 -13.18 -6.79
C VAL A 291 -5.27 -11.81 -7.45
N THR A 292 -5.35 -10.78 -6.61
CA THR A 292 -5.07 -9.38 -6.91
C THR A 292 -3.86 -9.11 -7.76
N PHE A 293 -2.75 -9.38 -7.10
CA PHE A 293 -1.43 -9.11 -7.59
C PHE A 293 -1.11 -9.96 -8.81
N SER A 294 -1.62 -11.19 -8.89
CA SER A 294 -1.53 -12.05 -10.08
C SER A 294 -2.24 -11.44 -11.28
N ILE A 295 -3.48 -10.98 -11.10
CA ILE A 295 -4.26 -10.31 -12.16
C ILE A 295 -3.53 -9.03 -12.60
N TYR A 296 -3.05 -8.21 -11.66
CA TYR A 296 -2.27 -7.01 -11.95
C TYR A 296 -1.03 -7.31 -12.80
N LEU A 297 -0.24 -8.32 -12.41
CA LEU A 297 0.98 -8.68 -13.12
C LEU A 297 0.70 -9.29 -14.49
N PHE A 298 -0.34 -10.11 -14.60
CA PHE A 298 -0.81 -10.64 -15.88
C PHE A 298 -1.19 -9.51 -16.84
N PHE A 299 -2.03 -8.57 -16.41
CA PHE A 299 -2.40 -7.42 -17.24
C PHE A 299 -1.20 -6.52 -17.55
N SER A 300 -0.30 -6.30 -16.59
CA SER A 300 0.91 -5.50 -16.81
C SER A 300 1.83 -6.14 -17.85
N ALA A 301 2.03 -7.47 -17.78
CA ALA A 301 2.79 -8.22 -18.78
C ALA A 301 2.09 -8.20 -20.14
N PHE A 302 0.78 -8.45 -20.18
CA PHE A 302 -0.03 -8.41 -21.39
C PHE A 302 0.04 -7.05 -22.07
N LEU A 303 -0.24 -5.96 -21.36
CA LEU A 303 -0.20 -4.60 -21.91
C LEU A 303 1.18 -4.25 -22.47
N ARG A 304 2.26 -4.75 -21.87
CA ARG A 304 3.62 -4.57 -22.41
C ARG A 304 3.85 -5.32 -23.70
N THR A 305 3.35 -6.56 -23.82
CA THR A 305 3.45 -7.31 -25.09
C THR A 305 2.68 -6.62 -26.22
N GLN A 306 1.60 -5.91 -25.87
CA GLN A 306 0.76 -5.18 -26.82
C GLN A 306 1.15 -3.71 -26.99
N TYR A 307 2.25 -3.25 -26.38
CA TYR A 307 2.63 -1.83 -26.36
C TYR A 307 2.72 -1.23 -27.77
N ASN A 308 3.34 -1.95 -28.70
CA ASN A 308 3.50 -1.52 -30.10
C ASN A 308 2.15 -1.40 -30.85
N GLN A 309 1.10 -2.10 -30.40
CA GLN A 309 -0.22 -2.11 -31.04
C GLN A 309 -1.18 -1.10 -30.41
N ILE A 310 -1.13 -0.96 -29.07
CA ILE A 310 -2.10 -0.15 -28.30
C ILE A 310 -1.70 1.33 -28.25
N GLY A 311 -0.41 1.65 -28.39
CA GLY A 311 0.07 3.04 -28.45
C GLY A 311 -0.38 3.87 -27.23
N MET A 312 -1.01 5.02 -27.47
CA MET A 312 -1.41 5.97 -26.41
C MET A 312 -2.53 5.47 -25.48
N LEU A 313 -3.31 4.45 -25.86
CA LEU A 313 -4.32 3.83 -24.99
C LEU A 313 -3.71 3.04 -23.82
N PHE A 314 -2.39 2.86 -23.82
CA PHE A 314 -1.65 2.19 -22.75
C PHE A 314 -1.77 2.93 -21.41
N LEU A 315 -1.75 4.27 -21.42
CA LEU A 315 -1.71 5.07 -20.19
C LEU A 315 -3.04 4.98 -19.39
N PRO A 316 -4.23 5.16 -19.99
CA PRO A 316 -5.50 5.00 -19.27
C PRO A 316 -5.73 3.57 -18.76
N LEU A 317 -5.33 2.55 -19.53
CA LEU A 317 -5.44 1.15 -19.12
C LEU A 317 -4.52 0.84 -17.92
N TYR A 318 -3.34 1.47 -17.87
CA TYR A 318 -2.42 1.35 -16.75
C TYR A 318 -2.93 2.07 -15.49
N GLU A 319 -3.55 3.26 -15.65
CA GLU A 319 -4.23 3.96 -14.55
C GLU A 319 -5.43 3.16 -14.01
N LEU A 320 -6.24 2.55 -14.89
CA LEU A 320 -7.36 1.68 -14.50
C LEU A 320 -6.89 0.44 -13.72
N ASN A 321 -5.76 -0.16 -14.12
CA ASN A 321 -5.13 -1.25 -13.38
C ASN A 321 -4.68 -0.81 -11.96
N THR A 322 -4.42 0.49 -11.78
CA THR A 322 -4.14 1.07 -10.45
C THR A 322 -5.43 1.22 -9.64
N CYS A 323 -6.58 1.54 -10.25
CA CYS A 323 -7.88 1.57 -9.57
C CYS A 323 -8.25 0.22 -8.96
N VAL A 324 -7.97 -0.88 -9.66
CA VAL A 324 -8.23 -2.24 -9.16
C VAL A 324 -7.50 -2.47 -7.83
N LYS A 325 -6.27 -1.97 -7.67
CA LYS A 325 -5.54 -2.05 -6.39
C LYS A 325 -6.23 -1.28 -5.28
N VAL A 326 -6.80 -0.12 -5.59
CA VAL A 326 -7.43 0.75 -4.60
C VAL A 326 -8.81 0.23 -4.18
N PHE A 327 -9.62 -0.28 -5.13
CA PHE A 327 -10.89 -0.94 -4.78
C PHE A 327 -10.68 -2.13 -3.86
N GLN A 328 -9.61 -2.87 -4.09
CA GLN A 328 -9.32 -4.04 -3.30
C GLN A 328 -8.74 -3.70 -1.92
N GLN A 329 -7.99 -2.61 -1.83
CA GLN A 329 -7.60 -2.00 -0.55
C GLN A 329 -8.83 -1.58 0.27
N ALA A 330 -9.88 -1.06 -0.37
CA ALA A 330 -11.12 -0.75 0.34
C ALA A 330 -11.83 -2.02 0.84
N GLU A 331 -11.77 -3.11 0.08
CA GLU A 331 -12.33 -4.40 0.49
C GLU A 331 -11.54 -5.06 1.65
N TYR A 332 -10.21 -4.95 1.64
CA TYR A 332 -9.31 -5.30 2.76
C TYR A 332 -9.82 -4.69 4.07
N GLU A 333 -10.07 -3.39 4.04
CA GLU A 333 -10.42 -2.64 5.24
C GLU A 333 -11.83 -2.96 5.70
N LEU A 334 -12.76 -3.12 4.76
CA LEU A 334 -14.13 -3.51 5.05
C LEU A 334 -14.20 -4.91 5.69
N GLN A 335 -13.42 -5.88 5.19
CA GLN A 335 -13.36 -7.22 5.76
C GLN A 335 -12.69 -7.22 7.13
N THR A 336 -11.60 -6.47 7.30
CA THR A 336 -10.92 -6.32 8.60
C THR A 336 -11.86 -5.72 9.65
N ILE A 337 -12.60 -4.67 9.29
CA ILE A 337 -13.58 -4.03 10.18
C ILE A 337 -14.73 -4.99 10.51
N ARG A 338 -15.26 -5.73 9.53
CA ARG A 338 -16.34 -6.72 9.76
C ARG A 338 -15.89 -7.85 10.69
N LEU A 339 -14.70 -8.40 10.47
CA LEU A 339 -14.14 -9.46 11.30
C LEU A 339 -13.83 -8.95 12.72
N TYR A 340 -13.38 -7.71 12.86
CA TYR A 340 -13.23 -7.04 14.16
C TYR A 340 -14.56 -6.92 14.90
N ILE A 341 -15.64 -6.51 14.22
CA ILE A 341 -16.98 -6.45 14.81
C ILE A 341 -17.46 -7.84 15.24
N GLN A 342 -17.26 -8.86 14.39
CA GLN A 342 -17.62 -10.25 14.72
C GLN A 342 -16.83 -10.79 15.91
N PHE A 343 -15.53 -10.47 16.01
CA PHE A 343 -14.69 -10.86 17.14
C PHE A 343 -15.21 -10.28 18.46
N LYS A 344 -15.63 -9.00 18.46
CA LYS A 344 -16.28 -8.38 19.62
C LYS A 344 -17.60 -9.04 20.02
N CYS A 345 -18.29 -9.68 19.08
CA CYS A 345 -19.51 -10.45 19.34
C CYS A 345 -19.22 -11.90 19.77
N TRP A 346 -17.97 -12.37 19.67
CA TRP A 346 -17.56 -13.76 19.92
C TRP A 346 -16.77 -13.99 21.20
N GLU A 347 -16.35 -12.93 21.90
CA GLU A 347 -16.12 -13.08 23.34
C GLU A 347 -17.51 -13.39 23.94
N PRO A 348 -17.81 -14.62 24.42
CA PRO A 348 -18.78 -14.68 25.50
C PRO A 348 -18.24 -13.68 26.51
N LEU A 349 -19.08 -12.72 26.90
CA LEU A 349 -18.83 -11.96 28.11
C LEU A 349 -18.41 -13.02 29.12
N VAL A 350 -17.11 -13.09 29.43
CA VAL A 350 -16.65 -13.90 30.53
C VAL A 350 -17.40 -13.26 31.66
N GLU A 351 -18.50 -13.89 32.08
CA GLU A 351 -19.19 -13.52 33.31
C GLU A 351 -18.05 -13.32 34.29
N GLN A 352 -17.93 -12.11 34.81
CA GLN A 352 -16.89 -11.77 35.76
C GLN A 352 -16.90 -12.90 36.78
N ALA A 353 -15.84 -13.70 36.80
CA ALA A 353 -15.75 -14.82 37.73
C ALA A 353 -16.05 -14.25 39.11
N GLU A 354 -16.99 -14.85 39.84
CA GLU A 354 -17.42 -14.33 41.13
C GLU A 354 -16.19 -13.98 41.98
N GLU A 355 -16.19 -12.83 42.66
CA GLU A 355 -15.03 -12.28 43.39
C GLU A 355 -14.41 -13.26 44.43
N GLY A 356 -15.05 -14.40 44.70
CA GLY A 356 -14.55 -15.49 45.54
C GLY A 356 -13.76 -16.59 44.81
N GLN A 357 -13.90 -16.76 43.50
CA GLN A 357 -13.42 -17.97 42.79
C GLN A 357 -11.88 -18.06 42.67
N TRP A 358 -11.17 -16.96 42.93
CA TRP A 358 -9.71 -16.87 42.83
C TRP A 358 -8.99 -16.64 44.17
N ARG A 359 -9.70 -16.68 45.30
CA ARG A 359 -9.05 -16.53 46.61
C ARG A 359 -8.25 -17.79 46.96
N TRP A 360 -6.94 -17.63 47.08
CA TRP A 360 -6.06 -18.67 47.64
C TRP A 360 -6.05 -18.57 49.18
N PRO A 361 -6.10 -19.69 49.92
CA PRO A 361 -6.23 -21.06 49.44
C PRO A 361 -7.63 -21.35 48.89
N ILE A 362 -7.68 -22.19 47.86
CA ILE A 362 -8.93 -22.79 47.36
C ILE A 362 -9.44 -23.66 48.50
N GLY A 363 -10.27 -23.09 49.36
CA GLY A 363 -10.88 -23.82 50.47
C GLY A 363 -11.80 -24.91 49.94
N PRO A 364 -11.99 -26.02 50.69
CA PRO A 364 -13.04 -26.97 50.36
C PRO A 364 -14.36 -26.21 50.32
N GLY A 365 -15.02 -26.20 49.17
CA GLY A 365 -16.36 -25.62 49.03
C GLY A 365 -17.35 -26.32 49.98
N PRO A 366 -18.49 -25.67 50.28
CA PRO A 366 -19.55 -26.24 51.11
C PRO A 366 -20.10 -27.57 50.59
#